data_AF-I0HYT5-F1
#
_entry.id   AF-I0HYT5-F1
#
_cell.length_a   1.000
_cell.length_b   1.000
_cell.length_c   1.000
_cell.angle_alpha   90.00
_cell.angle_beta   90.00
_cell.angle_gamma   90.00
#
_symmetry.space_group_name_H-M   'P 1'
#
loop_
_entity.id
_entity.type
_entity.pdbx_description
1 polymer ?
#
loop_
_entity_poly.entity_id
_entity_poly.type
_entity_poly.pdbx_seq_one_letter_code
_entity_poly.pdbx_strand_id
1 'polypeptide(L)'
;MWAFFRMMLSAALTALAVPFYLRWAGEQSEAQIDKMQRAVHFTPGAEAPVPSEVIAGAIGLGISHFAVARALRLGWLEAFVSLLFGLAIGLFVFIYRMLGEEES
;
A
#
# COMPACT_ATOMS: atom_id res chain seq x y z
N MET A 1 23.59 10.82 -13.46
CA MET A 1 22.33 10.66 -14.22
C MET A 1 21.72 9.26 -14.09
N TRP A 2 22.49 8.19 -14.22
CA TRP A 2 21.96 6.82 -14.15
C TRP A 2 21.36 6.40 -12.79
N ALA A 3 21.94 6.85 -11.67
CA ALA A 3 21.40 6.61 -10.33
C ALA A 3 19.99 7.21 -10.16
N PHE A 4 19.77 8.42 -10.69
CA PHE A 4 18.47 9.08 -10.66
C PHE A 4 17.40 8.26 -11.39
N PHE A 5 17.69 7.74 -12.59
CA PHE A 5 16.74 6.90 -13.34
C PHE A 5 16.37 5.61 -12.60
N ARG A 6 17.34 4.96 -11.95
CA ARG A 6 17.08 3.77 -11.13
C ARG A 6 16.20 4.09 -9.92
N MET A 7 16.47 5.21 -9.26
CA MET A 7 15.66 5.68 -8.13
C MET A 7 14.23 6.01 -8.56
N MET A 8 14.06 6.70 -9.69
CA MET A 8 12.75 7.01 -10.26
C MET A 8 11.99 5.76 -10.69
N LEU A 9 12.67 4.77 -11.29
CA LEU A 9 12.05 3.49 -11.64
C LEU A 9 11.57 2.74 -10.38
N SER A 10 12.40 2.69 -9.34
CA SER A 10 12.04 2.09 -8.04
C SER A 10 10.80 2.76 -7.45
N ALA A 11 10.78 4.11 -7.42
CA ALA A 11 9.66 4.89 -6.91
C ALA A 11 8.39 4.70 -7.75
N ALA A 12 8.51 4.69 -9.08
CA ALA A 12 7.38 4.52 -10.00
C ALA A 12 6.70 3.15 -9.84
N LEU A 13 7.48 2.08 -9.68
CA LEU A 13 6.93 0.74 -9.45
C LEU A 13 6.13 0.69 -8.14
N THR A 14 6.62 1.32 -7.07
CA THR A 14 5.87 1.45 -5.83
C THR A 14 4.63 2.33 -5.98
N ALA A 15 4.74 3.46 -6.66
CA ALA A 15 3.61 4.36 -6.91
C ALA A 15 2.50 3.68 -7.70
N LEU A 16 2.83 2.77 -8.62
CA LEU A 16 1.86 1.95 -9.33
C LEU A 16 1.23 0.90 -8.43
N ALA A 17 2.01 0.23 -7.57
CA ALA A 17 1.51 -0.85 -6.72
C ALA A 17 0.58 -0.35 -5.59
N VAL A 18 0.85 0.84 -5.04
CA VAL A 18 0.14 1.39 -3.88
C VAL A 18 -1.37 1.52 -4.09
N PRO A 19 -1.89 2.13 -5.17
CA PRO A 19 -3.34 2.22 -5.41
C PRO A 19 -4.04 0.86 -5.45
N PHE A 20 -3.42 -0.16 -6.05
CA PHE A 20 -4.00 -1.51 -6.08
C PHE A 20 -4.03 -2.13 -4.68
N TYR A 21 -2.95 -1.98 -3.92
CA TYR A 21 -2.90 -2.45 -2.53
C TYR A 21 -3.95 -1.75 -1.66
N LEU A 22 -4.09 -0.43 -1.76
CA LEU A 22 -5.06 0.35 -0.95
C LEU A 22 -6.49 -0.03 -1.28
N ARG A 23 -6.82 -0.20 -2.56
CA ARG A 23 -8.15 -0.68 -2.98
C ARG A 23 -8.45 -2.06 -2.41
N TRP A 24 -7.54 -3.01 -2.61
CA TRP A 24 -7.70 -4.36 -2.08
C TRP A 24 -7.79 -4.39 -0.55
N ALA A 25 -6.96 -3.60 0.15
CA ALA A 25 -7.00 -3.48 1.60
C ALA A 25 -8.31 -2.89 2.11
N GLY A 26 -8.90 -1.94 1.36
CA GLY A 26 -10.25 -1.43 1.60
C GLY A 26 -11.29 -2.54 1.57
N GLU A 27 -11.31 -3.34 0.50
CA GLU A 27 -12.23 -4.48 0.34
C GLU A 27 -12.09 -5.50 1.50
N GLN A 28 -10.86 -5.80 1.94
CA GLN A 28 -10.63 -6.69 3.09
C GLN A 28 -11.13 -6.07 4.41
N SER A 29 -10.98 -4.75 4.56
CA SER A 29 -11.38 -4.05 5.79
C SER A 29 -12.90 -3.95 5.89
N GLU A 30 -13.60 -3.71 4.78
CA GLU A 30 -15.08 -3.73 4.72
C GLU A 30 -15.63 -5.11 5.09
N ALA A 31 -15.07 -6.18 4.51
CA ALA A 31 -15.47 -7.55 4.84
C ALA A 31 -15.28 -7.87 6.34
N GLN A 32 -14.22 -7.33 6.95
CA GLN A 32 -13.95 -7.50 8.38
C GLN A 32 -14.92 -6.69 9.25
N ILE A 33 -15.28 -5.47 8.84
CA ILE A 33 -16.30 -4.67 9.51
C ILE A 33 -17.66 -5.39 9.46
N ASP A 34 -18.05 -5.91 8.31
CA ASP A 34 -19.28 -6.70 8.15
C ASP A 34 -19.32 -7.91 9.08
N LYS A 35 -18.19 -8.62 9.20
CA LYS A 35 -18.04 -9.77 10.09
C LYS A 35 -18.19 -9.35 11.56
N MET A 36 -17.52 -8.28 11.95
CA MET A 36 -17.62 -7.71 13.30
C MET A 36 -19.05 -7.31 13.62
N GLN A 37 -19.74 -6.62 12.71
CA GLN A 37 -21.14 -6.19 12.89
C GLN A 37 -22.09 -7.39 13.07
N ARG A 38 -21.91 -8.47 12.32
CA ARG A 38 -22.69 -9.71 12.51
C ARG A 38 -22.38 -10.40 13.84
N ALA A 39 -21.14 -10.29 14.32
CA ALA A 39 -20.68 -10.90 15.57
C ALA A 39 -21.00 -10.09 16.84
N VAL A 40 -21.50 -8.84 16.71
CA VAL A 40 -21.86 -7.95 17.84
C VAL A 40 -22.83 -8.60 18.82
N HIS A 41 -23.71 -9.49 18.36
CA HIS A 41 -24.67 -10.19 19.23
C HIS A 41 -24.04 -11.27 20.12
N PHE A 42 -22.82 -11.74 19.82
CA PHE A 42 -22.23 -12.90 20.50
C PHE A 42 -20.90 -12.59 21.21
N THR A 43 -20.02 -11.76 20.64
CA THR A 43 -18.70 -11.43 21.23
C THR A 43 -18.19 -10.05 20.79
N PRO A 44 -18.65 -8.95 21.43
CA PRO A 44 -18.15 -7.61 21.13
C PRO A 44 -16.64 -7.51 21.36
N GLY A 45 -15.89 -7.05 20.35
CA GLY A 45 -14.45 -6.74 20.47
C GLY A 45 -13.49 -7.94 20.38
N ALA A 46 -13.96 -9.14 20.05
CA ALA A 46 -13.09 -10.31 19.91
C ALA A 46 -12.26 -10.31 18.61
N GLU A 47 -12.71 -9.61 17.57
CA GLU A 47 -12.01 -9.56 16.28
C GLU A 47 -11.20 -8.27 16.10
N ALA A 48 -10.02 -8.40 15.48
CA ALA A 48 -9.13 -7.27 15.25
C ALA A 48 -9.73 -6.28 14.23
N PRO A 49 -9.57 -4.96 14.45
CA PRO A 49 -10.11 -3.93 13.56
C PRO A 49 -9.40 -3.86 12.20
N VAL A 50 -8.18 -4.39 12.11
CA VAL A 50 -7.42 -4.49 10.85
C VAL A 50 -7.18 -5.97 10.55
N PRO A 51 -7.59 -6.47 9.36
CA PRO A 51 -7.31 -7.84 8.97
C PRO A 51 -5.81 -8.12 8.93
N SER A 52 -5.42 -9.33 9.35
CA SER A 52 -4.00 -9.74 9.37
C SER A 52 -3.38 -9.75 7.97
N GLU A 53 -4.20 -10.01 6.96
CA GLU A 53 -3.92 -10.03 5.54
C GLU A 53 -3.50 -8.65 5.03
N VAL A 54 -4.14 -7.58 5.54
CA VAL A 54 -3.79 -6.20 5.19
C VAL A 54 -2.38 -5.86 5.67
N ILE A 55 -2.04 -6.26 6.90
CA ILE A 55 -0.71 -6.09 7.49
C ILE A 55 0.33 -6.89 6.70
N ALA A 56 0.03 -8.16 6.39
CA ALA A 56 0.90 -9.01 5.59
C ALA A 56 1.15 -8.41 4.19
N GLY A 57 0.12 -7.83 3.57
CA GLY A 57 0.22 -7.13 2.29
C GLY A 57 1.13 -5.89 2.36
N ALA A 58 1.02 -5.08 3.41
CA ALA A 58 1.91 -3.92 3.61
C ALA A 58 3.38 -4.35 3.75
N ILE A 59 3.63 -5.40 4.54
CA ILE A 59 4.97 -5.99 4.70
C ILE A 59 5.48 -6.51 3.35
N GLY A 60 4.64 -7.22 2.60
CA GLY A 60 4.96 -7.73 1.28
C GLY A 60 5.34 -6.62 0.29
N LEU A 61 4.62 -5.50 0.29
CA LEU A 61 4.93 -4.33 -0.52
C LEU A 61 6.29 -3.72 -0.13
N GLY A 62 6.56 -3.58 1.17
CA GLY A 62 7.85 -3.09 1.67
C GLY A 62 9.02 -4.00 1.27
N ILE A 63 8.90 -5.31 1.50
CA ILE A 63 9.93 -6.29 1.12
C ILE A 63 10.17 -6.26 -0.40
N SER A 64 9.10 -6.22 -1.20
CA SER A 64 9.19 -6.18 -2.65
C SER A 64 9.88 -4.91 -3.14
N HIS A 65 9.58 -3.75 -2.53
CA HIS A 65 10.29 -2.52 -2.84
C HIS A 65 11.79 -2.65 -2.58
N PHE A 66 12.19 -3.12 -1.40
CA PHE A 66 13.62 -3.24 -1.08
C PHE A 66 14.34 -4.31 -1.90
N ALA A 67 13.64 -5.36 -2.34
CA ALA A 67 14.15 -6.36 -3.28
C ALA A 67 14.41 -5.74 -4.66
N VAL A 68 13.45 -4.97 -5.20
CA VAL A 68 13.60 -4.23 -6.46
C VAL A 68 14.72 -3.20 -6.37
N ALA A 69 14.77 -2.42 -5.28
CA ALA A 69 15.83 -1.45 -5.06
C ALA A 69 17.22 -2.11 -5.05
N ARG A 70 17.31 -3.35 -4.56
CA ARG A 70 18.54 -4.15 -4.61
C ARG A 70 18.89 -4.67 -6.00
N ALA A 71 17.90 -5.14 -6.76
CA ALA A 71 18.07 -5.48 -8.17
C ALA A 71 18.58 -4.28 -8.98
N LEU A 72 18.12 -3.07 -8.63
CA LEU A 72 18.56 -1.80 -9.24
C LEU A 72 19.88 -1.25 -8.68
N ARG A 73 20.49 -1.94 -7.70
CA ARG A 73 21.74 -1.56 -7.04
C ARG A 73 21.68 -0.19 -6.36
N LEU A 74 20.54 0.15 -5.76
CA LEU A 74 20.36 1.36 -4.96
C LEU A 74 20.97 1.18 -3.56
N GLY A 75 21.55 2.25 -3.02
CA GLY A 75 21.92 2.32 -1.61
C GLY A 75 20.69 2.24 -0.70
N TRP A 76 20.88 1.88 0.57
CA TRP A 76 19.77 1.81 1.55
C TRP A 76 19.02 3.13 1.69
N LEU A 77 19.75 4.26 1.70
CA LEU A 77 19.13 5.59 1.79
C LEU A 77 18.37 5.94 0.50
N GLU A 78 18.93 5.65 -0.67
CA GLU A 78 18.26 5.87 -1.97
C GLU A 78 16.98 5.04 -2.09
N ALA A 79 17.03 3.77 -1.65
CA ALA A 79 15.86 2.90 -1.58
C ALA A 79 14.79 3.50 -0.66
N PHE A 80 15.17 3.89 0.57
CA PHE A 80 14.24 4.50 1.51
C PHE A 80 13.60 5.79 0.99
N VAL A 81 14.39 6.69 0.38
CA VAL A 81 13.85 7.92 -0.24
C VAL A 81 12.92 7.59 -1.41
N SER A 82 13.28 6.61 -2.25
CA SER A 82 12.43 6.18 -3.37
C SER A 82 11.11 5.54 -2.90
N LEU A 83 11.14 4.83 -1.77
CA LEU A 83 9.94 4.29 -1.12
C LEU A 83 9.01 5.42 -0.71
N LEU A 84 9.51 6.41 0.03
CA LEU A 84 8.70 7.56 0.47
C LEU A 84 8.09 8.32 -0.71
N PHE A 85 8.87 8.56 -1.76
CA PHE A 85 8.38 9.19 -2.99
C PHE A 85 7.30 8.35 -3.67
N GLY A 86 7.54 7.04 -3.82
CA GLY A 86 6.58 6.12 -4.43
C GLY A 86 5.27 6.04 -3.63
N LEU A 87 5.35 5.95 -2.30
CA LEU A 87 4.20 5.95 -1.41
C LEU A 87 3.40 7.25 -1.51
N ALA A 88 4.08 8.40 -1.50
CA ALA A 88 3.43 9.72 -1.60
C ALA A 88 2.69 9.88 -2.94
N ILE A 89 3.34 9.53 -4.06
CA ILE A 89 2.72 9.60 -5.40
C ILE A 89 1.56 8.60 -5.50
N GLY A 90 1.76 7.36 -5.08
CA GLY A 90 0.73 6.33 -5.14
C GLY A 90 -0.50 6.69 -4.30
N LEU A 91 -0.29 7.22 -3.09
CA LEU A 91 -1.37 7.72 -2.24
C LEU A 91 -2.11 8.88 -2.88
N PHE A 92 -1.38 9.86 -3.45
CA PHE A 92 -1.99 10.98 -4.17
C PHE A 92 -2.85 10.50 -5.34
N VAL A 93 -2.34 9.57 -6.15
CA VAL A 93 -3.08 8.99 -7.28
C VAL A 93 -4.35 8.26 -6.80
N PHE A 94 -4.25 7.49 -5.72
CA PHE A 94 -5.40 6.80 -5.14
C PHE A 94 -6.49 7.78 -4.69
N ILE A 95 -6.12 8.81 -3.93
CA ILE A 95 -7.07 9.84 -3.44
C ILE A 95 -7.69 10.61 -4.61
N TYR A 96 -6.86 11.04 -5.57
CA TYR A 96 -7.35 11.79 -6.73
C TYR A 96 -8.37 10.98 -7.54
N ARG A 97 -8.11 9.69 -7.73
CA ARG A 97 -9.04 8.80 -8.42
C ARG A 97 -10.33 8.60 -7.63
N MET A 98 -10.24 8.39 -6.32
CA MET A 98 -11.40 8.22 -5.44
C MET A 98 -12.32 9.44 -5.51
N LEU A 99 -11.76 10.65 -5.39
CA LEU A 99 -12.53 11.90 -5.51
C LEU A 99 -13.19 12.05 -6.88
N GLY A 100 -12.51 11.65 -7.96
CA GLY A 100 -13.08 11.69 -9.31
C GLY A 100 -14.21 10.69 -9.54
N GLU A 101 -14.21 9.54 -8.83
CA GLU A 101 -15.29 8.55 -8.89
C GLU A 101 -16.53 8.99 -8.07
N GLU A 102 -16.37 9.84 -7.04
CA GLU A 102 -17.48 10.38 -6.25
C GLU A 102 -18.26 11.50 -6.98
N GLU A 103 -17.62 12.20 -7.92
CA GLU A 103 -18.23 13.30 -8.68
C GLU A 103 -19.00 12.84 -9.95
N SER A 104 -18.89 11.57 -10.34
CA SER A 104 -19.46 10.99 -11.57
C SER A 104 -20.70 10.13 -11.34
#